data_AF-A0A482WM29-F1
#
_entry.id   AF-A0A482WM29-F1
#
_cell.length_a   1.000
_cell.length_b   1.000
_cell.length_c   1.000
_cell.angle_alpha   90.00
_cell.angle_beta   90.00
_cell.angle_gamma   90.00
#
_symmetry.space_group_name_H-M   'P 1'
#
loop_
_entity.id
_entity.type
_entity.pdbx_description
1 polymer ?
#
loop_
_entity_poly.entity_id
_entity_poly.type
_entity_poly.pdbx_seq_one_letter_code
_entity_poly.pdbx_strand_id
1 'polypeptide(L)'
;MIGTERIREVVYEDSVVGLSIINQTDFGENIKSVRFTDIGLFYTHSGERLTKEVNYTLVHRELTKSSVVNGAELGVDALEFTYALTPTSVYRTLLNPTGYDIRVGSKVSFYIGRPDDKSTCKKQPQNTIKFNTVFKIKVEDGGVWHSTEMVKEQTNNYYFKPIKSESWLCEGVGYSFYRVINKIRVIIPVRFIETYDGIQILQKPIDDDEVETELEITELKYLYSRGAKRAIMYVGRIDFGENFMEDRKSYKLDIKAVRKSEEETTHWLGVAEDIHFPLKDYQISSGQNQKLKINAGTNRLNFPVTQDNTGDASDIVECSLVHDRENHFYPGFNVENAAGTELKPGNLANFENDTTYFSFFKNDFHELWLCECPEKGYKFYRVLTRQSLKEDTGIDIGEVNYWKRDQVWIEMKNDDKYEVQMKQIRYLNNTINPISKTINYDGYVVFEESRTKGVWNSGTEEMGTLGSDLRK
;
A
#
# COMPACT_ATOMS: atom_id res chain seq x y z
N MET A 1 -7.70 1.90 13.92
CA MET A 1 -7.80 3.38 13.77
C MET A 1 -7.98 3.98 15.16
N ILE A 2 -7.61 5.23 15.40
CA ILE A 2 -7.90 5.91 16.68
C ILE A 2 -8.81 7.10 16.34
N GLY A 3 -10.02 7.12 16.91
CA GLY A 3 -10.93 8.25 16.75
C GLY A 3 -10.48 9.42 17.62
N THR A 4 -10.46 10.63 17.08
CA THR A 4 -10.18 11.87 17.84
C THR A 4 -11.41 12.40 18.59
N GLU A 5 -12.57 11.78 18.37
CA GLU A 5 -13.85 12.21 18.94
C GLU A 5 -14.18 11.49 20.24
N ARG A 6 -15.05 12.10 21.07
CA ARG A 6 -15.63 11.40 22.24
C ARG A 6 -16.56 10.30 21.77
N ILE A 7 -16.06 9.06 21.83
CA ILE A 7 -16.80 7.88 21.38
C ILE A 7 -17.78 7.44 22.47
N ARG A 8 -19.08 7.57 22.20
CA ARG A 8 -20.15 7.06 23.08
C ARG A 8 -20.43 5.58 22.86
N GLU A 9 -20.34 5.13 21.62
CA GLU A 9 -20.67 3.78 21.16
C GLU A 9 -19.82 3.43 19.93
N VAL A 10 -19.38 2.17 19.83
CA VAL A 10 -18.66 1.66 18.64
C VAL A 10 -19.47 0.53 18.06
N VAL A 11 -19.95 0.72 16.83
CA VAL A 11 -20.53 -0.34 16.00
C VAL A 11 -19.43 -0.79 15.04
N TYR A 12 -19.18 -2.10 14.97
CA TYR A 12 -18.13 -2.66 14.13
C TYR A 12 -18.59 -3.96 13.46
N GLU A 13 -17.98 -4.27 12.32
CA GLU A 13 -18.23 -5.49 11.55
C GLU A 13 -17.33 -6.65 12.01
N ASP A 14 -17.60 -7.86 11.51
CA ASP A 14 -16.90 -9.11 11.82
C ASP A 14 -15.37 -9.06 11.58
N SER A 15 -14.89 -8.07 10.80
CA SER A 15 -13.48 -7.85 10.54
C SER A 15 -12.69 -7.26 11.72
N VAL A 16 -13.38 -6.73 12.74
CA VAL A 16 -12.75 -6.20 13.95
C VAL A 16 -12.56 -7.31 14.97
N VAL A 17 -11.31 -7.72 15.15
CA VAL A 17 -10.91 -8.85 16.01
C VAL A 17 -10.46 -8.42 17.41
N GLY A 18 -10.30 -7.12 17.64
CA GLY A 18 -9.87 -6.57 18.92
C GLY A 18 -10.41 -5.18 19.14
N LEU A 19 -10.90 -4.91 20.35
CA LEU A 19 -11.36 -3.59 20.77
C LEU A 19 -10.77 -3.28 22.14
N SER A 20 -10.13 -2.12 22.27
CA SER A 20 -9.56 -1.65 23.54
C SER A 20 -9.80 -0.16 23.70
N ILE A 21 -10.08 0.27 24.93
CA ILE A 21 -10.18 1.69 25.26
C ILE A 21 -8.77 2.18 25.55
N ILE A 22 -8.36 3.27 24.89
CA ILE A 22 -7.11 3.96 25.19
C ILE A 22 -7.44 5.33 25.78
N ASN A 23 -6.70 5.73 26.79
CA ASN A 23 -6.73 7.10 27.28
C ASN A 23 -5.73 7.91 26.45
N GLN A 24 -6.21 8.95 25.79
CA GLN A 24 -5.38 9.94 25.12
C GLN A 24 -5.47 11.25 25.88
N THR A 25 -4.36 11.99 25.89
CA THR A 25 -4.31 13.33 26.42
C THR A 25 -4.30 14.26 25.21
N ASP A 26 -5.38 14.98 25.00
CA ASP A 26 -5.47 15.97 23.92
C ASP A 26 -5.80 17.33 24.55
N PHE A 27 -4.97 18.34 24.30
CA PHE A 27 -5.05 19.67 24.91
C PHE A 27 -5.19 19.69 26.46
N GLY A 28 -4.62 18.70 27.15
CA GLY A 28 -4.70 18.60 28.62
C GLY A 28 -5.99 17.98 29.17
N GLU A 29 -6.92 17.56 28.31
CA GLU A 29 -8.07 16.74 28.72
C GLU A 29 -7.77 15.25 28.50
N ASN A 30 -8.15 14.41 29.46
CA ASN A 30 -8.14 12.96 29.29
C ASN A 30 -9.34 12.51 28.46
N ILE A 31 -9.12 12.21 27.19
CA ILE A 31 -10.12 11.68 26.27
C ILE A 31 -10.01 10.16 26.24
N LYS A 32 -11.15 9.47 26.39
CA LYS A 32 -11.23 8.02 26.14
C LYS A 32 -11.49 7.81 24.65
N SER A 33 -10.50 7.26 23.95
CA SER A 33 -10.64 6.82 22.57
C SER A 33 -10.70 5.29 22.51
N VAL A 34 -11.05 4.76 21.35
CA VAL A 34 -11.09 3.32 21.10
C VAL A 34 -10.02 2.98 20.07
N ARG A 35 -9.14 2.06 20.45
CA ARG A 35 -8.26 1.35 19.53
C ARG A 35 -8.95 0.05 19.15
N PHE A 36 -9.14 -0.14 17.86
CA PHE A 36 -9.60 -1.41 17.31
C PHE A 36 -8.59 -2.01 16.36
N THR A 37 -8.56 -3.33 16.35
CA THR A 37 -7.79 -4.15 15.44
C THR A 37 -8.73 -4.65 14.36
N ASP A 38 -8.49 -4.23 13.13
CA ASP A 38 -9.24 -4.64 11.95
C ASP A 38 -8.32 -5.45 11.04
N ILE A 39 -8.75 -6.67 10.70
CA ILE A 39 -8.07 -7.50 9.73
C ILE A 39 -8.67 -7.22 8.36
N GLY A 40 -8.05 -6.28 7.66
CA GLY A 40 -8.32 -6.01 6.25
C GLY A 40 -7.42 -6.85 5.34
N LEU A 41 -8.01 -7.41 4.28
CA LEU A 41 -7.26 -7.84 3.11
C LEU A 41 -7.10 -6.64 2.19
N PHE A 42 -5.92 -6.45 1.63
CA PHE A 42 -5.64 -5.30 0.75
C PHE A 42 -5.03 -5.79 -0.55
N TYR A 43 -5.43 -5.19 -1.66
CA TYR A 43 -4.74 -5.36 -2.93
C TYR A 43 -3.33 -4.80 -2.81
N THR A 44 -2.33 -5.62 -3.12
CA THR A 44 -0.92 -5.25 -2.94
C THR A 44 -0.48 -4.09 -3.83
N HIS A 45 -1.11 -3.91 -4.99
CA HIS A 45 -0.74 -2.89 -5.98
C HIS A 45 -1.41 -1.53 -5.73
N SER A 46 -2.67 -1.51 -5.27
CA SER A 46 -3.40 -0.26 -5.02
C SER A 46 -3.45 0.12 -3.55
N GLY A 47 -3.19 -0.83 -2.65
CA GLY A 47 -3.45 -0.67 -1.22
C GLY A 47 -4.94 -0.59 -0.87
N GLU A 48 -5.83 -0.78 -1.84
CA GLU A 48 -7.28 -0.76 -1.61
C GLU A 48 -7.71 -1.99 -0.81
N ARG A 49 -8.61 -1.79 0.15
CA ARG A 49 -9.18 -2.88 0.94
C ARG A 49 -10.02 -3.76 0.01
N LEU A 50 -9.71 -5.05 -0.01
CA LEU A 50 -10.54 -6.06 -0.62
C LEU A 50 -11.85 -6.14 0.18
N THR A 51 -12.93 -5.62 -0.39
CA THR A 51 -14.26 -5.58 0.24
C THR A 51 -15.00 -6.92 0.18
N LYS A 52 -14.47 -7.88 -0.58
CA LYS A 52 -15.06 -9.21 -0.70
C LYS A 52 -14.61 -10.08 0.47
N GLU A 53 -15.57 -10.70 1.16
CA GLU A 53 -15.30 -11.72 2.17
C GLU A 53 -14.45 -12.84 1.56
N VAL A 54 -13.23 -12.97 2.06
CA VAL A 54 -12.39 -14.15 1.81
C VAL A 54 -12.40 -14.95 3.09
N ASN A 55 -12.79 -16.21 3.01
CA ASN A 55 -12.65 -17.11 4.14
C ASN A 55 -11.16 -17.29 4.45
N TYR A 56 -10.72 -16.77 5.59
CA TYR A 56 -9.37 -16.99 6.11
C TYR A 56 -9.45 -17.62 7.50
N THR A 57 -8.40 -18.34 7.88
CA THR A 57 -8.24 -18.86 9.23
C THR A 57 -6.91 -18.35 9.76
N LEU A 58 -6.95 -17.61 10.86
CA LEU A 58 -5.75 -17.22 11.57
C LEU A 58 -5.17 -18.48 12.22
N VAL A 59 -4.07 -18.98 11.67
CA VAL A 59 -3.33 -20.08 12.28
C VAL A 59 -2.32 -19.46 13.23
N HIS A 60 -2.57 -19.57 14.54
CA HIS A 60 -1.59 -19.17 15.54
C HIS A 60 -0.32 -19.99 15.36
N ARG A 61 0.81 -19.32 15.15
CA ARG A 61 2.09 -20.00 14.91
C ARG A 61 2.87 -20.05 16.21
N GLU A 62 3.48 -21.19 16.50
CA GLU A 62 4.46 -21.24 17.59
C GLU A 62 5.61 -20.28 17.29
N LEU A 63 5.83 -19.34 18.21
CA LEU A 63 6.86 -18.31 18.11
C LEU A 63 8.23 -18.96 17.93
N THR A 64 8.95 -18.56 16.88
CA THR A 64 10.31 -19.04 16.64
C THR A 64 11.26 -18.22 17.51
N LYS A 65 12.00 -18.90 18.40
CA LYS A 65 12.84 -18.26 19.42
C LYS A 65 14.31 -18.42 19.09
N SER A 66 15.06 -17.34 19.27
CA SER A 66 16.52 -17.39 19.41
C SER A 66 16.87 -17.09 20.87
N SER A 67 17.75 -17.90 21.46
CA SER A 67 18.16 -17.73 22.86
C SER A 67 19.65 -17.47 22.98
N VAL A 68 20.02 -16.71 24.00
CA VAL A 68 21.43 -16.50 24.35
C VAL A 68 21.77 -17.34 25.56
N VAL A 69 22.78 -18.17 25.39
CA VAL A 69 23.38 -18.91 26.50
C VAL A 69 24.56 -18.09 26.99
N ASN A 70 24.39 -17.40 28.12
CA ASN A 70 25.53 -16.75 28.76
C ASN A 70 26.35 -17.79 29.51
N GLY A 71 27.66 -17.77 29.30
CA GLY A 71 28.62 -18.51 30.11
C GLY A 71 28.46 -18.18 31.60
N ALA A 72 28.20 -19.23 32.37
CA ALA A 72 28.70 -19.52 33.71
C ALA A 72 27.91 -19.15 34.99
N GLU A 73 27.05 -18.15 35.12
CA GLU A 73 26.60 -17.79 36.51
C GLU A 73 25.10 -17.76 36.84
N LEU A 74 24.17 -17.85 35.90
CA LEU A 74 22.74 -17.73 36.26
C LEU A 74 21.82 -18.88 35.87
N GLY A 75 22.28 -19.91 35.14
CA GLY A 75 21.46 -21.11 34.84
C GLY A 75 20.14 -20.84 34.10
N VAL A 76 19.88 -19.60 33.67
CA VAL A 76 18.70 -19.18 32.93
C VAL A 76 19.14 -18.75 31.54
N ASP A 77 18.68 -19.47 30.52
CA ASP A 77 18.77 -19.04 29.13
C ASP A 77 18.05 -17.69 29.01
N ALA A 78 18.81 -16.63 28.72
CA ALA A 78 18.24 -15.31 28.50
C ALA A 78 17.69 -15.29 27.07
N LEU A 79 16.38 -15.15 26.94
CA LEU A 79 15.76 -14.98 25.64
C LEU A 79 16.19 -13.61 25.07
N GLU A 80 16.99 -13.64 24.00
CA GLU A 80 17.52 -12.45 23.37
C GLU A 80 16.52 -11.85 22.40
N PHE A 81 15.89 -12.69 21.60
CA PHE A 81 14.98 -12.25 20.57
C PHE A 81 13.95 -13.32 20.24
N THR A 82 12.67 -12.98 20.37
CA THR A 82 11.55 -13.80 19.89
C THR A 82 11.09 -13.20 18.58
N TYR A 83 11.12 -13.99 17.52
CA TYR A 83 10.42 -13.63 16.29
C TYR A 83 8.93 -13.80 16.54
N ALA A 84 8.26 -12.66 16.70
CA ALA A 84 6.84 -12.60 16.99
C ALA A 84 5.98 -12.48 15.74
N LEU A 85 6.60 -12.20 14.59
CA LEU A 85 5.89 -11.95 13.34
C LEU A 85 6.31 -12.97 12.29
N THR A 86 5.41 -13.24 11.33
CA THR A 86 5.80 -14.05 10.18
C THR A 86 6.86 -13.31 9.35
N PRO A 87 7.87 -13.99 8.78
CA PRO A 87 8.93 -13.36 7.98
C PRO A 87 8.42 -12.51 6.81
N THR A 88 7.21 -12.80 6.34
CA THR A 88 6.55 -12.14 5.20
C THR A 88 5.67 -10.96 5.60
N SER A 89 5.34 -10.82 6.89
CA SER A 89 4.43 -9.78 7.36
C SER A 89 5.14 -8.45 7.59
N VAL A 90 4.36 -7.37 7.51
CA VAL A 90 4.77 -6.03 7.92
C VAL A 90 3.81 -5.56 9.01
N TYR A 91 4.35 -5.04 10.09
CA TYR A 91 3.57 -4.58 11.23
C TYR A 91 3.38 -3.08 11.19
N ARG A 92 2.13 -2.59 11.18
CA ARG A 92 1.82 -1.16 11.07
C ARG A 92 1.32 -0.62 12.40
N THR A 93 2.02 0.36 12.96
CA THR A 93 1.62 1.07 14.18
C THR A 93 1.22 2.50 13.85
N LEU A 94 0.09 2.95 14.40
CA LEU A 94 -0.24 4.37 14.50
C LEU A 94 0.49 4.95 15.71
N LEU A 95 1.36 5.93 15.48
CA LEU A 95 2.10 6.62 16.53
C LEU A 95 1.47 7.98 16.86
N ASN A 96 1.07 8.75 15.84
CA ASN A 96 0.47 10.08 15.97
C ASN A 96 -0.64 10.26 14.92
N PRO A 97 -1.60 11.20 15.10
CA PRO A 97 -2.64 11.48 14.11
C PRO A 97 -2.08 12.14 12.83
N THR A 98 -0.96 12.85 12.94
CA THR A 98 -0.28 13.56 11.85
C THR A 98 1.20 13.16 11.76
N GLY A 99 1.83 13.47 10.65
CA GLY A 99 3.23 13.17 10.35
C GLY A 99 3.41 12.23 9.16
N TYR A 100 4.65 11.78 8.99
CA TYR A 100 5.07 10.93 7.89
C TYR A 100 4.63 9.49 8.08
N ASP A 101 4.33 8.80 6.98
CA ASP A 101 4.15 7.35 6.96
C ASP A 101 5.47 6.71 6.53
N ILE A 102 6.11 5.95 7.43
CA ILE A 102 7.44 5.38 7.19
C ILE A 102 7.44 3.86 7.25
N ARG A 103 8.44 3.22 6.64
CA ARG A 103 8.73 1.79 6.76
C ARG A 103 10.17 1.57 7.19
N VAL A 104 10.39 0.81 8.25
CA VAL A 104 11.70 0.61 8.87
C VAL A 104 12.00 -0.88 9.05
N GLY A 105 13.23 -1.27 8.70
CA GLY A 105 13.77 -2.59 8.97
C GLY A 105 13.98 -3.44 7.71
N SER A 106 14.54 -4.62 7.92
CA SER A 106 14.97 -5.52 6.86
C SER A 106 14.04 -6.74 6.76
N LYS A 107 13.49 -7.01 5.57
CA LYS A 107 12.70 -8.22 5.32
C LYS A 107 13.57 -9.46 5.42
N VAL A 108 13.15 -10.43 6.22
CA VAL A 108 13.80 -11.75 6.31
C VAL A 108 13.52 -12.54 5.03
N SER A 109 14.57 -13.10 4.44
CA SER A 109 14.47 -13.85 3.18
C SER A 109 14.34 -15.37 3.39
N PHE A 110 15.06 -15.93 4.36
CA PHE A 110 15.03 -17.34 4.71
C PHE A 110 15.55 -17.56 6.14
N TYR A 111 15.43 -18.79 6.65
CA TYR A 111 15.95 -19.17 7.96
C TYR A 111 17.18 -20.07 7.85
N ILE A 112 18.03 -20.05 8.87
CA ILE A 112 19.16 -20.95 9.05
C ILE A 112 19.20 -21.46 10.49
N GLY A 113 19.96 -22.55 10.71
CA GLY A 113 20.16 -23.14 12.02
C GLY A 113 19.01 -24.04 12.48
N ARG A 114 19.19 -24.63 13.66
CA ARG A 114 18.24 -25.52 14.35
C ARG A 114 18.20 -25.17 15.85
N PRO A 115 17.12 -25.54 16.58
CA PRO A 115 16.98 -25.19 18.00
C PRO A 115 18.14 -25.64 18.90
N ASP A 116 18.82 -26.73 18.52
CA ASP A 116 19.97 -27.33 19.21
C ASP A 116 21.33 -26.77 18.73
N ASP A 117 21.36 -26.03 17.63
CA ASP A 117 22.59 -25.43 17.13
C ASP A 117 23.13 -24.36 18.09
N LYS A 118 24.45 -24.27 18.16
CA LYS A 118 25.17 -23.23 18.89
C LYS A 118 26.07 -22.45 17.93
N SER A 119 25.97 -21.14 17.97
CA SER A 119 26.84 -20.23 17.22
C SER A 119 27.66 -19.37 18.17
N THR A 120 28.96 -19.27 17.91
CA THR A 120 29.86 -18.39 18.66
C THR A 120 30.02 -17.07 17.92
N CYS A 121 29.75 -15.95 18.59
CA CYS A 121 29.76 -14.62 18.01
C CYS A 121 30.92 -13.77 18.54
N LYS A 122 31.69 -13.17 17.62
CA LYS A 122 32.80 -12.25 17.94
C LYS A 122 32.48 -10.85 17.45
N LYS A 123 32.56 -9.86 18.35
CA LYS A 123 32.30 -8.44 18.04
C LYS A 123 33.24 -7.98 16.93
N GLN A 124 32.69 -7.34 15.91
CA GLN A 124 33.46 -6.80 14.79
C GLN A 124 33.85 -5.35 15.08
N PRO A 125 35.04 -4.90 14.61
CA PRO A 125 35.42 -3.49 14.70
C PRO A 125 34.42 -2.62 13.94
N GLN A 126 34.03 -1.47 14.51
CA GLN A 126 33.01 -0.57 13.96
C GLN A 126 33.27 -0.11 12.52
N ASN A 127 34.53 -0.06 12.08
CA ASN A 127 34.90 0.48 10.77
C ASN A 127 34.93 -0.56 9.64
N THR A 128 34.69 -1.84 9.93
CA THR A 128 34.93 -2.90 8.94
C THR A 128 33.81 -2.99 7.91
N ILE A 129 32.55 -2.95 8.37
CA ILE A 129 31.36 -3.10 7.52
C ILE A 129 30.22 -2.31 8.15
N LYS A 130 29.64 -1.37 7.41
CA LYS A 130 28.41 -0.67 7.82
C LYS A 130 27.19 -1.47 7.39
N PHE A 131 26.31 -1.75 8.34
CA PHE A 131 25.07 -2.48 8.10
C PHE A 131 23.88 -1.59 8.42
N ASN A 132 23.58 -0.61 7.57
CA ASN A 132 22.55 0.39 7.88
C ASN A 132 21.15 -0.21 8.00
N THR A 133 20.29 0.44 8.77
CA THR A 133 18.84 0.15 8.78
C THR A 133 18.22 0.65 7.49
N VAL A 134 17.37 -0.18 6.89
CA VAL A 134 16.55 0.24 5.74
C VAL A 134 15.44 1.13 6.27
N PHE A 135 15.49 2.41 5.92
CA PHE A 135 14.50 3.41 6.28
C PHE A 135 13.85 3.92 5.01
N LYS A 136 12.54 3.77 4.88
CA LYS A 136 11.78 4.19 3.72
C LYS A 136 10.66 5.14 4.12
N ILE A 137 10.37 6.09 3.24
CA ILE A 137 9.21 6.98 3.34
C ILE A 137 8.16 6.47 2.37
N LYS A 138 6.92 6.34 2.81
CA LYS A 138 5.81 5.96 1.94
C LYS A 138 5.27 7.22 1.28
N VAL A 139 5.21 7.22 -0.04
CA VAL A 139 4.78 8.38 -0.80
C VAL A 139 3.47 8.07 -1.50
N GLU A 140 2.49 8.95 -1.32
CA GLU A 140 1.17 8.92 -1.91
C GLU A 140 0.90 10.19 -2.72
N ASP A 141 0.08 10.05 -3.76
CA ASP A 141 -0.40 11.15 -4.59
C ASP A 141 -1.88 10.88 -4.89
N GLY A 142 -2.72 11.88 -4.63
CA GLY A 142 -4.17 11.76 -4.74
C GLY A 142 -4.80 10.67 -3.86
N GLY A 143 -4.16 10.27 -2.75
CA GLY A 143 -4.61 9.18 -1.89
C GLY A 143 -4.32 7.77 -2.41
N VAL A 144 -3.60 7.65 -3.53
CA VAL A 144 -3.12 6.38 -4.07
C VAL A 144 -1.66 6.18 -3.67
N TRP A 145 -1.32 4.98 -3.19
CA TRP A 145 0.06 4.63 -2.83
C TRP A 145 0.87 4.37 -4.09
N HIS A 146 1.90 5.19 -4.33
CA HIS A 146 2.72 5.05 -5.54
C HIS A 146 4.07 4.41 -5.26
N SER A 147 4.69 4.68 -4.09
CA SER A 147 6.07 4.27 -3.85
C SER A 147 6.45 4.14 -2.36
N THR A 148 7.48 3.34 -2.10
CA THR A 148 8.29 3.46 -0.87
C THR A 148 9.70 3.87 -1.25
N GLU A 149 10.09 5.10 -0.91
CA GLU A 149 11.39 5.65 -1.26
C GLU A 149 12.42 5.36 -0.17
N MET A 150 13.58 4.85 -0.56
CA MET A 150 14.68 4.63 0.39
C MET A 150 15.35 5.96 0.72
N VAL A 151 15.44 6.29 2.01
CA VAL A 151 16.21 7.45 2.45
C VAL A 151 17.70 7.16 2.22
N LYS A 152 18.32 7.98 1.37
CA LYS A 152 19.75 7.86 1.01
C LYS A 152 20.62 8.35 2.15
N GLU A 153 21.83 7.81 2.29
CA GLU A 153 22.76 8.17 3.38
C GLU A 153 23.01 9.69 3.49
N GLN A 154 23.03 10.38 2.36
CA GLN A 154 23.21 11.84 2.28
C GLN A 154 22.04 12.63 2.87
N THR A 155 20.82 12.09 2.82
CA THR A 155 19.60 12.74 3.31
C THR A 155 19.14 12.19 4.66
N ASN A 156 19.81 11.16 5.20
CA ASN A 156 19.46 10.55 6.49
C ASN A 156 19.27 11.61 7.58
N ASN A 157 20.18 12.58 7.70
CA ASN A 157 20.15 13.58 8.77
C ASN A 157 18.88 14.44 8.83
N TYR A 158 18.06 14.47 7.77
CA TYR A 158 16.76 15.15 7.77
C TYR A 158 15.65 14.28 8.39
N TYR A 159 15.78 12.96 8.32
CA TYR A 159 14.74 12.02 8.72
C TYR A 159 15.09 11.26 10.00
N PHE A 160 16.36 10.86 10.15
CA PHE A 160 16.85 10.15 11.32
C PHE A 160 18.36 10.33 11.54
N LYS A 161 18.79 10.23 12.81
CA LYS A 161 20.20 10.21 13.22
C LYS A 161 20.60 8.81 13.69
N PRO A 162 21.68 8.21 13.16
CA PRO A 162 22.23 6.99 13.71
C PRO A 162 22.81 7.25 15.11
N ILE A 163 22.41 6.46 16.10
CA ILE A 163 22.92 6.54 17.49
C ILE A 163 24.03 5.51 17.70
N LYS A 164 23.77 4.25 17.36
CA LYS A 164 24.67 3.12 17.64
C LYS A 164 24.55 2.10 16.51
N SER A 165 25.67 1.54 16.07
CA SER A 165 25.70 0.39 15.16
C SER A 165 26.76 -0.59 15.65
N GLU A 166 26.35 -1.82 15.91
CA GLU A 166 27.22 -2.88 16.36
C GLU A 166 26.99 -4.14 15.54
N SER A 167 28.06 -4.85 15.25
CA SER A 167 27.98 -6.14 14.58
C SER A 167 28.87 -7.18 15.22
N TRP A 168 28.43 -8.43 15.13
CA TRP A 168 29.18 -9.61 15.54
C TRP A 168 29.17 -10.60 14.39
N LEU A 169 30.33 -11.19 14.09
CA LEU A 169 30.39 -12.33 13.20
C LEU A 169 30.16 -13.59 14.02
N CYS A 170 29.12 -14.31 13.66
CA CYS A 170 28.67 -15.53 14.30
C CYS A 170 29.01 -16.72 13.40
N GLU A 171 29.63 -17.73 13.99
CA GLU A 171 30.04 -18.95 13.30
C GLU A 171 29.36 -20.15 13.96
N GLY A 172 28.62 -20.92 13.16
CA GLY A 172 27.96 -22.16 13.55
C GLY A 172 28.36 -23.32 12.63
N VAL A 173 27.71 -24.47 12.77
CA VAL A 173 28.05 -25.67 11.98
C VAL A 173 27.56 -25.51 10.53
N GLY A 174 28.48 -25.13 9.64
CA GLY A 174 28.22 -25.02 8.20
C GLY A 174 27.63 -23.69 7.73
N TYR A 175 27.48 -22.70 8.62
CA TYR A 175 27.04 -21.36 8.27
C TYR A 175 27.75 -20.30 9.11
N SER A 176 27.85 -19.10 8.55
CA SER A 176 28.23 -17.91 9.30
C SER A 176 27.32 -16.75 8.91
N PHE A 177 27.12 -15.85 9.86
CA PHE A 177 26.22 -14.72 9.71
C PHE A 177 26.67 -13.56 10.59
N TYR A 178 26.24 -12.35 10.24
CA TYR A 178 26.42 -11.19 11.08
C TYR A 178 25.18 -10.98 11.93
N ARG A 179 25.33 -10.90 13.25
CA ARG A 179 24.33 -10.27 14.11
C ARG A 179 24.58 -8.77 14.10
N VAL A 180 23.56 -7.97 13.82
CA VAL A 180 23.67 -6.52 13.71
C VAL A 180 22.61 -5.88 14.60
N ILE A 181 23.04 -4.95 15.46
CA ILE A 181 22.15 -4.04 16.18
C ILE A 181 22.39 -2.64 15.62
N ASN A 182 21.33 -2.02 15.11
CA ASN A 182 21.32 -0.61 14.79
C ASN A 182 20.34 0.11 15.69
N LYS A 183 20.76 1.25 16.22
CA LYS A 183 19.90 2.17 16.96
C LYS A 183 19.89 3.50 16.21
N ILE A 184 18.69 3.97 15.87
CA ILE A 184 18.47 5.23 15.20
C ILE A 184 17.45 6.07 15.99
N ARG A 185 17.55 7.38 15.81
CA ARG A 185 16.64 8.39 16.35
C ARG A 185 15.92 9.05 15.19
N VAL A 186 14.60 8.95 15.13
CA VAL A 186 13.80 9.59 14.08
C VAL A 186 13.55 11.04 14.48
N ILE A 187 13.77 11.96 13.54
CA ILE A 187 13.72 13.41 13.75
C ILE A 187 12.43 14.02 13.18
N ILE A 188 11.78 13.32 12.26
CA ILE A 188 10.50 13.73 11.68
C ILE A 188 9.32 13.25 12.54
N PRO A 189 8.18 13.98 12.54
CA PRO A 189 6.95 13.48 13.12
C PRO A 189 6.48 12.24 12.34
N VAL A 190 6.07 11.19 13.04
CA VAL A 190 5.63 9.94 12.41
C VAL A 190 4.17 9.68 12.72
N ARG A 191 3.34 9.58 11.69
CA ARG A 191 1.94 9.17 11.80
C ARG A 191 1.86 7.66 11.90
N PHE A 192 2.18 6.96 10.81
CA PHE A 192 2.28 5.50 10.80
C PHE A 192 3.72 5.02 10.63
N ILE A 193 4.06 3.94 11.33
CA ILE A 193 5.29 3.20 11.11
C ILE A 193 4.98 1.76 10.73
N GLU A 194 5.53 1.31 9.61
CA GLU A 194 5.56 -0.07 9.18
C GLU A 194 6.91 -0.69 9.54
N THR A 195 6.90 -1.85 10.20
CA THR A 195 8.14 -2.50 10.64
C THR A 195 8.16 -3.98 10.32
N TYR A 196 9.35 -4.50 10.06
CA TYR A 196 9.57 -5.94 10.07
C TYR A 196 9.78 -6.43 11.50
N ASP A 197 9.83 -7.75 11.65
CA ASP A 197 10.34 -8.36 12.87
C ASP A 197 11.79 -7.94 13.13
N GLY A 198 12.23 -7.96 14.37
CA GLY A 198 13.55 -7.45 14.76
C GLY A 198 13.57 -5.98 15.16
N ILE A 199 12.46 -5.26 14.98
CA ILE A 199 12.38 -3.83 15.27
C ILE A 199 11.73 -3.57 16.63
N GLN A 200 12.41 -2.84 17.50
CA GLN A 200 11.87 -2.28 18.73
C GLN A 200 11.71 -0.76 18.58
N ILE A 201 10.57 -0.24 19.04
CA ILE A 201 10.23 1.18 18.97
C ILE A 201 10.05 1.70 20.40
N LEU A 202 10.73 2.79 20.74
CA LEU A 202 10.63 3.49 22.00
C LEU A 202 10.19 4.92 21.74
N GLN A 203 9.13 5.37 22.41
CA GLN A 203 8.73 6.78 22.44
C GLN A 203 9.25 7.41 23.74
N LYS A 204 10.09 8.42 23.61
CA LYS A 204 10.66 9.18 24.73
C LYS A 204 10.14 10.61 24.70
N PRO A 205 9.71 11.20 25.82
CA PRO A 205 9.45 12.64 25.84
C PRO A 205 10.77 13.39 25.54
N ILE A 206 10.70 14.48 24.76
CA ILE A 206 11.86 15.28 24.36
C ILE A 206 12.41 16.09 25.54
N ASP A 207 11.53 16.55 26.43
CA ASP A 207 11.84 17.31 27.65
C ASP A 207 10.85 16.91 28.78
N ASP A 208 10.87 17.62 29.92
CA ASP A 208 9.83 17.47 30.98
C ASP A 208 8.42 17.84 30.49
N ASP A 209 8.29 18.44 29.30
CA ASP A 209 7.03 18.60 28.59
C ASP A 209 6.61 17.27 27.93
N GLU A 210 5.58 16.63 28.49
CA GLU A 210 5.10 15.31 28.07
C GLU A 210 4.49 15.24 26.66
N VAL A 211 4.38 16.37 25.96
CA VAL A 211 3.62 16.50 24.70
C VAL A 211 4.42 16.05 23.48
N GLU A 212 5.71 16.40 23.40
CA GLU A 212 6.53 16.00 22.25
C GLU A 212 7.30 14.71 22.54
N THR A 213 7.18 13.73 21.64
CA THR A 213 7.88 12.45 21.76
C THR A 213 8.90 12.24 20.65
N GLU A 214 10.14 11.94 21.04
CA GLU A 214 11.20 11.43 20.19
C GLU A 214 11.03 9.92 19.99
N LEU A 215 11.19 9.46 18.75
CA LEU A 215 11.13 8.05 18.41
C LEU A 215 12.54 7.47 18.30
N GLU A 216 12.88 6.54 19.19
CA GLU A 216 14.07 5.71 19.06
C GLU A 216 13.70 4.33 18.51
N ILE A 217 14.37 3.93 17.44
CA ILE A 217 14.18 2.62 16.80
C ILE A 217 15.45 1.80 16.97
N THR A 218 15.31 0.57 17.45
CA THR A 218 16.39 -0.41 17.50
C THR A 218 16.05 -1.57 16.55
N GLU A 219 16.89 -1.81 15.55
CA GLU A 219 16.82 -2.97 14.66
C GLU A 219 17.86 -4.00 15.08
N LEU A 220 17.40 -5.18 15.48
CA LEU A 220 18.21 -6.39 15.54
C LEU A 220 17.96 -7.22 14.27
N LYS A 221 19.02 -7.52 13.53
CA LYS A 221 18.93 -8.39 12.35
C LYS A 221 20.11 -9.34 12.24
N TYR A 222 19.88 -10.48 11.60
CA TYR A 222 20.94 -11.39 11.17
C TYR A 222 21.12 -11.29 9.66
N LEU A 223 22.37 -11.21 9.19
CA LEU A 223 22.70 -11.12 7.78
C LEU A 223 23.58 -12.29 7.38
N TYR A 224 23.21 -13.03 6.34
CA TYR A 224 24.04 -14.14 5.86
C TYR A 224 25.42 -13.63 5.44
N SER A 225 26.50 -14.28 5.90
CA SER A 225 27.85 -13.73 5.68
C SER A 225 28.29 -13.83 4.21
N ARG A 226 27.75 -14.80 3.46
CA ARG A 226 28.13 -15.09 2.08
C ARG A 226 27.19 -14.39 1.09
N GLY A 227 27.76 -13.92 -0.02
CA GLY A 227 27.00 -13.31 -1.12
C GLY A 227 26.42 -11.94 -0.74
N ALA A 228 25.18 -11.67 -1.17
CA ALA A 228 24.52 -10.36 -1.10
C ALA A 228 24.08 -9.91 0.32
N LYS A 229 24.60 -10.54 1.39
CA LYS A 229 24.30 -10.23 2.80
C LYS A 229 22.81 -10.05 3.10
N ARG A 230 21.99 -10.98 2.62
CA ARG A 230 20.54 -10.95 2.81
C ARG A 230 20.18 -11.14 4.28
N ALA A 231 19.12 -10.46 4.74
CA ALA A 231 18.59 -10.66 6.08
C ALA A 231 17.97 -12.05 6.21
N ILE A 232 18.27 -12.71 7.32
CA ILE A 232 17.91 -14.09 7.64
C ILE A 232 17.35 -14.19 9.05
N MET A 233 16.64 -15.27 9.31
CA MET A 233 16.24 -15.69 10.66
C MET A 233 17.21 -16.77 11.14
N TYR A 234 17.82 -16.56 12.31
CA TYR A 234 18.64 -17.60 12.94
C TYR A 234 17.83 -18.32 14.01
N VAL A 235 17.81 -19.65 13.91
CA VAL A 235 17.23 -20.55 14.92
C VAL A 235 18.36 -21.27 15.61
N GLY A 236 18.44 -21.13 16.93
CA GLY A 236 19.48 -21.76 17.75
C GLY A 236 19.95 -20.86 18.88
N ARG A 237 21.08 -21.24 19.46
CA ARG A 237 21.70 -20.58 20.61
C ARG A 237 22.87 -19.71 20.17
N ILE A 238 23.00 -18.53 20.75
CA ILE A 238 24.13 -17.63 20.54
C ILE A 238 24.99 -17.54 21.80
N ASP A 239 26.31 -17.63 21.61
CA ASP A 239 27.32 -17.49 22.65
C ASP A 239 28.30 -16.36 22.30
N PHE A 240 28.40 -15.35 23.17
CA PHE A 240 29.29 -14.20 22.99
C PHE A 240 30.65 -14.35 23.71
N GLY A 241 30.88 -15.47 24.40
CA GLY A 241 32.03 -15.67 25.26
C GLY A 241 32.01 -14.84 26.56
N GLU A 242 33.08 -14.94 27.35
CA GLU A 242 33.17 -14.41 28.72
C GLU A 242 33.16 -12.87 28.82
N ASN A 243 33.44 -12.15 27.73
CA ASN A 243 33.62 -10.69 27.74
C ASN A 243 32.33 -9.88 27.47
N PHE A 244 31.15 -10.50 27.45
CA PHE A 244 29.89 -9.82 27.08
C PHE A 244 29.12 -9.18 28.25
N MET A 245 29.68 -9.17 29.46
CA MET A 245 28.98 -8.75 30.68
C MET A 245 28.74 -7.22 30.80
N GLU A 246 29.43 -6.36 30.06
CA GLU A 246 29.39 -4.90 30.31
C GLU A 246 28.11 -4.18 29.82
N ASP A 247 27.44 -4.65 28.76
CA ASP A 247 26.30 -3.93 28.15
C ASP A 247 24.91 -4.37 28.68
N ARG A 248 24.84 -5.32 29.64
CA ARG A 248 23.56 -5.82 30.20
C ARG A 248 23.04 -5.04 31.40
N LYS A 249 23.79 -4.10 31.96
CA LYS A 249 23.29 -3.25 33.05
C LYS A 249 22.22 -2.30 32.50
N SER A 250 20.97 -2.66 32.78
CA SER A 250 19.74 -1.87 32.67
C SER A 250 19.19 -1.57 31.27
N TYR A 251 18.71 -2.60 30.57
CA TYR A 251 17.38 -2.48 29.95
C TYR A 251 16.33 -2.90 30.99
N LYS A 252 16.23 -2.15 32.10
CA LYS A 252 14.96 -2.14 32.86
C LYS A 252 13.97 -1.39 31.97
N LEU A 253 13.38 -2.16 31.05
CA LEU A 253 12.39 -1.74 30.06
C LEU A 253 11.08 -1.45 30.78
N ASP A 254 11.02 -0.36 31.53
CA ASP A 254 9.82 0.01 32.29
C ASP A 254 9.15 1.31 31.81
N ILE A 255 9.47 1.80 30.61
CA ILE A 255 8.85 3.03 30.10
C ILE A 255 8.61 2.93 28.59
N LYS A 256 7.31 2.88 28.20
CA LYS A 256 6.73 3.23 26.88
C LYS A 256 7.28 2.54 25.62
N ALA A 257 7.74 1.28 25.71
CA ALA A 257 7.98 0.49 24.49
C ALA A 257 6.67 0.20 23.77
N VAL A 258 6.61 0.45 22.46
CA VAL A 258 5.46 0.07 21.64
C VAL A 258 5.41 -1.46 21.58
N ARG A 259 4.39 -2.05 22.21
CA ARG A 259 4.15 -3.49 22.15
C ARG A 259 3.70 -3.86 20.74
N LYS A 260 4.22 -4.97 20.24
CA LYS A 260 3.79 -5.58 18.98
C LYS A 260 3.06 -6.88 19.30
N SER A 261 1.83 -7.03 18.82
CA SER A 261 1.11 -8.29 18.84
C SER A 261 0.87 -8.80 17.42
N GLU A 262 0.62 -10.11 17.28
CA GLU A 262 0.18 -10.69 16.00
C GLU A 262 -1.10 -10.00 15.49
N GLU A 263 -1.97 -9.56 16.40
CA GLU A 263 -3.21 -8.86 16.09
C GLU A 263 -2.98 -7.53 15.34
N GLU A 264 -1.93 -6.79 15.68
CA GLU A 264 -1.60 -5.51 15.04
C GLU A 264 -0.77 -5.69 13.75
N THR A 265 -0.67 -6.93 13.22
CA THR A 265 0.10 -7.27 12.02
C THR A 265 -0.70 -7.05 10.75
N THR A 266 -0.17 -6.27 9.81
CA THR A 266 -0.72 -6.21 8.45
C THR A 266 -0.13 -7.34 7.62
N HIS A 267 -0.94 -8.37 7.38
CA HIS A 267 -0.54 -9.45 6.46
C HIS A 267 -0.66 -8.96 5.02
N TRP A 268 0.48 -8.86 4.35
CA TRP A 268 0.49 -8.73 2.89
C TRP A 268 0.18 -10.10 2.30
N LEU A 269 -1.09 -10.34 2.00
CA LEU A 269 -1.51 -11.49 1.22
C LEU A 269 -1.31 -11.15 -0.26
N GLY A 270 -0.08 -11.37 -0.72
CA GLY A 270 0.30 -11.25 -2.11
C GLY A 270 1.80 -11.36 -2.26
N VAL A 271 2.23 -12.10 -3.28
CA VAL A 271 3.64 -12.20 -3.68
C VAL A 271 4.06 -10.81 -4.16
N ALA A 272 4.92 -10.13 -3.40
CA ALA A 272 5.62 -8.92 -3.85
C ALA A 272 6.83 -9.28 -4.73
N GLU A 273 6.70 -10.32 -5.54
CA GLU A 273 7.64 -10.72 -6.58
C GLU A 273 6.82 -10.73 -7.88
N ASP A 274 7.31 -9.98 -8.86
CA ASP A 274 6.67 -9.56 -10.09
C ASP A 274 5.47 -8.64 -9.89
N ILE A 275 5.77 -7.34 -9.86
CA ILE A 275 4.81 -6.31 -10.23
C ILE A 275 4.42 -6.60 -11.69
N HIS A 276 3.47 -7.49 -11.89
CA HIS A 276 2.66 -7.48 -13.09
C HIS A 276 1.83 -6.21 -12.99
N PHE A 277 2.41 -5.08 -13.38
CA PHE A 277 1.61 -4.00 -13.94
C PHE A 277 0.76 -4.69 -14.99
N PRO A 278 -0.58 -4.66 -14.87
CA PRO A 278 -1.40 -5.16 -15.95
C PRO A 278 -1.09 -4.27 -17.15
N LEU A 279 -0.13 -4.72 -17.97
CA LEU A 279 0.29 -4.04 -19.19
C LEU A 279 -0.86 -4.04 -20.19
N LYS A 280 -1.99 -4.67 -19.89
CA LYS A 280 -3.24 -4.55 -20.62
C LYS A 280 -4.30 -3.98 -19.69
N ASP A 281 -5.07 -3.02 -20.18
CA ASP A 281 -6.22 -2.48 -19.45
C ASP A 281 -7.27 -3.57 -19.12
N TYR A 282 -7.30 -4.67 -19.86
CA TYR A 282 -8.17 -5.82 -19.61
C TYR A 282 -7.62 -7.12 -20.21
N GLN A 283 -8.06 -8.26 -19.67
CA GLN A 283 -7.80 -9.58 -20.27
C GLN A 283 -8.93 -9.97 -21.22
N ILE A 284 -8.61 -10.21 -22.49
CA ILE A 284 -9.55 -10.66 -23.53
C ILE A 284 -9.89 -12.13 -23.30
N SER A 285 -10.69 -12.42 -22.27
CA SER A 285 -11.27 -13.75 -22.07
C SER A 285 -12.72 -13.69 -22.51
N SER A 286 -12.97 -13.76 -23.83
CA SER A 286 -14.29 -13.72 -24.50
C SER A 286 -15.07 -12.39 -24.37
N GLY A 287 -15.53 -11.85 -25.51
CA GLY A 287 -16.30 -10.60 -25.63
C GLY A 287 -17.73 -10.68 -25.09
N GLN A 288 -17.89 -11.19 -23.87
CA GLN A 288 -19.19 -11.24 -23.22
C GLN A 288 -19.46 -9.93 -22.48
N ASN A 289 -20.58 -9.30 -22.81
CA ASN A 289 -21.15 -8.22 -22.01
C ASN A 289 -21.48 -8.75 -20.61
N GLN A 290 -21.13 -7.97 -19.60
CA GLN A 290 -21.55 -8.16 -18.22
C GLN A 290 -22.82 -7.37 -17.95
N LYS A 291 -23.59 -7.83 -16.96
CA LYS A 291 -24.84 -7.20 -16.56
C LYS A 291 -24.84 -6.97 -15.06
N LEU A 292 -25.25 -5.77 -14.65
CA LEU A 292 -25.50 -5.44 -13.26
C LEU A 292 -26.96 -5.03 -13.11
N LYS A 293 -27.74 -5.80 -12.36
CA LYS A 293 -29.09 -5.43 -11.99
C LYS A 293 -29.02 -4.46 -10.81
N ILE A 294 -29.56 -3.26 -10.99
CA ILE A 294 -29.53 -2.19 -9.99
C ILE A 294 -30.79 -2.26 -9.12
N ASN A 295 -31.97 -2.33 -9.75
CA ASN A 295 -33.26 -2.29 -9.06
C ASN A 295 -34.36 -2.96 -9.91
N ALA A 296 -35.63 -2.67 -9.62
CA ALA A 296 -36.79 -3.20 -10.33
C ALA A 296 -37.14 -2.44 -11.63
N GLY A 297 -36.29 -1.50 -12.05
CA GLY A 297 -36.54 -0.63 -13.18
C GLY A 297 -36.65 -1.37 -14.51
N THR A 298 -37.39 -0.77 -15.44
CA THR A 298 -37.79 -1.43 -16.69
C THR A 298 -36.80 -1.23 -17.85
N ASN A 299 -35.85 -0.31 -17.70
CA ASN A 299 -34.93 0.08 -18.76
C ASN A 299 -33.51 -0.37 -18.48
N ARG A 300 -32.72 -0.47 -19.54
CA ARG A 300 -31.35 -0.97 -19.53
C ARG A 300 -30.43 0.07 -20.13
N LEU A 301 -29.37 0.38 -19.40
CA LEU A 301 -28.29 1.25 -19.85
C LEU A 301 -27.21 0.39 -20.50
N ASN A 302 -26.92 0.62 -21.77
CA ASN A 302 -25.94 -0.13 -22.53
C ASN A 302 -24.77 0.78 -22.93
N PHE A 303 -23.55 0.25 -22.86
CA PHE A 303 -22.36 0.94 -23.35
C PHE A 303 -21.82 0.24 -24.61
N PRO A 304 -22.24 0.67 -25.81
CA PRO A 304 -21.81 0.02 -27.04
C PRO A 304 -20.32 0.25 -27.28
N VAL A 305 -19.67 -0.76 -27.87
CA VAL A 305 -18.29 -0.68 -28.33
C VAL A 305 -18.29 -0.92 -29.83
N THR A 306 -17.65 -0.03 -30.57
CA THR A 306 -17.44 -0.17 -32.02
C THR A 306 -16.44 -1.29 -32.29
N GLN A 307 -16.58 -1.92 -33.46
CA GLN A 307 -15.75 -3.08 -33.86
C GLN A 307 -14.48 -2.69 -34.62
N ASP A 308 -14.15 -1.40 -34.71
CA ASP A 308 -12.96 -0.94 -35.42
C ASP A 308 -11.71 -1.29 -34.60
N ASN A 309 -11.09 -2.43 -34.89
CA ASN A 309 -9.85 -2.86 -34.25
C ASN A 309 -8.68 -1.99 -34.74
N THR A 310 -7.83 -1.56 -33.81
CA THR A 310 -6.57 -0.86 -34.07
C THR A 310 -5.44 -1.64 -33.40
N GLY A 311 -4.35 -1.86 -34.14
CA GLY A 311 -3.20 -2.63 -33.66
C GLY A 311 -3.47 -4.13 -33.50
N ASP A 312 -2.42 -4.84 -33.11
CA ASP A 312 -2.41 -6.26 -32.80
C ASP A 312 -2.33 -6.49 -31.28
N ALA A 313 -2.75 -7.67 -30.81
CA ALA A 313 -2.73 -8.01 -29.38
C ALA A 313 -1.32 -8.08 -28.75
N SER A 314 -0.27 -8.07 -29.57
CA SER A 314 1.14 -8.03 -29.15
C SER A 314 1.74 -6.62 -29.14
N ASP A 315 1.03 -5.64 -29.70
CA ASP A 315 1.58 -4.29 -29.84
C ASP A 315 1.79 -3.64 -28.49
N ILE A 316 2.78 -2.78 -28.39
CA ILE A 316 3.04 -1.97 -27.20
C ILE A 316 2.83 -0.52 -27.62
N VAL A 317 1.97 0.19 -26.90
CA VAL A 317 1.79 1.63 -27.06
C VAL A 317 2.34 2.35 -25.85
N GLU A 318 2.94 3.50 -26.10
CA GLU A 318 3.40 4.44 -25.09
C GLU A 318 2.37 5.56 -24.98
N CYS A 319 1.79 5.74 -23.80
CA CYS A 319 0.72 6.70 -23.55
C CYS A 319 1.19 7.85 -22.67
N SER A 320 1.02 9.08 -23.15
CA SER A 320 1.33 10.31 -22.42
C SER A 320 0.05 11.05 -22.01
N LEU A 321 0.02 11.61 -20.80
CA LEU A 321 -1.15 12.33 -20.29
C LEU A 321 -1.35 13.67 -21.02
N VAL A 322 -2.57 13.95 -21.46
CA VAL A 322 -2.95 15.17 -22.18
C VAL A 322 -3.58 16.17 -21.22
N HIS A 323 -2.84 17.22 -20.86
CA HIS A 323 -3.28 18.23 -19.88
C HIS A 323 -4.13 19.37 -20.47
N ASP A 324 -3.98 19.68 -21.77
CA ASP A 324 -4.43 20.96 -22.35
C ASP A 324 -5.65 20.82 -23.30
N ARG A 325 -6.60 19.94 -22.99
CA ARG A 325 -7.86 19.88 -23.76
C ARG A 325 -9.05 20.30 -22.90
N GLU A 326 -9.69 21.40 -23.31
CA GLU A 326 -10.99 21.84 -22.77
C GLU A 326 -12.10 20.80 -23.07
N ASN A 327 -11.92 20.00 -24.13
CA ASN A 327 -12.89 19.00 -24.54
C ASN A 327 -12.72 17.72 -23.72
N HIS A 328 -13.76 17.40 -22.94
CA HIS A 328 -13.91 16.13 -22.27
C HIS A 328 -14.48 15.09 -23.23
N PHE A 329 -14.02 13.83 -23.13
CA PHE A 329 -14.58 12.74 -23.91
C PHE A 329 -15.36 11.81 -22.98
N TYR A 330 -16.64 11.62 -23.27
CA TYR A 330 -17.51 10.78 -22.44
C TYR A 330 -17.92 9.49 -23.13
N PRO A 331 -17.88 8.33 -22.46
CA PRO A 331 -18.34 7.07 -23.06
C PRO A 331 -19.76 7.18 -23.60
N GLY A 332 -19.95 6.89 -24.88
CA GLY A 332 -21.27 6.78 -25.49
C GLY A 332 -22.09 5.66 -24.83
N PHE A 333 -23.40 5.89 -24.69
CA PHE A 333 -24.33 4.96 -24.05
C PHE A 333 -25.71 5.05 -24.69
N ASN A 334 -26.44 3.95 -24.75
CA ASN A 334 -27.83 3.94 -25.19
C ASN A 334 -28.75 3.38 -24.09
N VAL A 335 -29.98 3.88 -24.04
CA VAL A 335 -30.99 3.42 -23.09
C VAL A 335 -32.07 2.67 -23.85
N GLU A 336 -32.22 1.39 -23.53
CA GLU A 336 -33.20 0.49 -24.13
C GLU A 336 -34.28 0.12 -23.13
N ASN A 337 -35.52 -0.04 -23.59
CA ASN A 337 -36.57 -0.62 -22.76
C ASN A 337 -36.45 -2.15 -22.66
N ALA A 338 -37.35 -2.78 -21.91
CA ALA A 338 -37.42 -4.23 -21.78
C ALA A 338 -37.56 -4.98 -23.12
N ALA A 339 -38.09 -4.34 -24.17
CA ALA A 339 -38.23 -4.91 -25.51
C ALA A 339 -36.99 -4.68 -26.40
N GLY A 340 -35.93 -4.03 -25.90
CA GLY A 340 -34.75 -3.67 -26.68
C GLY A 340 -34.98 -2.49 -27.63
N THR A 341 -36.09 -1.76 -27.48
CA THR A 341 -36.32 -0.52 -28.24
C THR A 341 -35.54 0.61 -27.58
N GLU A 342 -34.73 1.31 -28.36
CA GLU A 342 -33.99 2.49 -27.92
C GLU A 342 -34.98 3.62 -27.57
N LEU A 343 -34.99 4.06 -26.30
CA LEU A 343 -35.94 5.06 -25.79
C LEU A 343 -35.49 6.50 -26.03
N LYS A 344 -34.18 6.71 -25.94
CA LYS A 344 -33.52 7.93 -26.39
C LYS A 344 -32.41 7.47 -27.30
N PRO A 345 -32.31 7.97 -28.55
CA PRO A 345 -31.16 7.76 -29.39
C PRO A 345 -29.95 8.37 -28.68
N GLY A 346 -29.34 7.56 -27.82
CA GLY A 346 -28.12 7.83 -27.09
C GLY A 346 -26.92 7.51 -27.96
N ASN A 347 -27.11 7.49 -29.28
CA ASN A 347 -26.04 7.54 -30.25
C ASN A 347 -25.37 8.93 -30.19
N LEU A 348 -24.82 9.24 -29.02
CA LEU A 348 -23.63 10.05 -28.78
C LEU A 348 -22.47 9.38 -29.52
N ALA A 349 -22.63 9.15 -30.82
CA ALA A 349 -21.52 8.91 -31.73
C ALA A 349 -20.56 10.11 -31.67
N ASN A 350 -21.10 11.29 -31.31
CA ASN A 350 -20.35 12.49 -30.98
C ASN A 350 -20.21 12.59 -29.47
N PHE A 351 -18.97 12.41 -29.00
CA PHE A 351 -18.51 12.52 -27.61
C PHE A 351 -18.68 13.93 -26.99
N GLU A 352 -19.34 14.87 -27.68
CA GLU A 352 -19.40 16.31 -27.36
C GLU A 352 -20.76 16.79 -26.83
N ASN A 353 -21.79 15.93 -26.72
CA ASN A 353 -23.09 16.34 -26.18
C ASN A 353 -23.16 16.12 -24.66
N ASP A 354 -22.43 16.99 -23.97
CA ASP A 354 -22.33 17.11 -22.53
C ASP A 354 -23.70 17.20 -21.86
N THR A 355 -24.66 17.91 -22.46
CA THR A 355 -25.98 18.13 -21.87
C THR A 355 -26.73 16.81 -21.69
N THR A 356 -26.68 15.93 -22.69
CA THR A 356 -27.34 14.62 -22.60
C THR A 356 -26.61 13.72 -21.62
N TYR A 357 -25.28 13.66 -21.70
CA TYR A 357 -24.48 12.84 -20.80
C TYR A 357 -24.66 13.24 -19.33
N PHE A 358 -24.56 14.53 -19.01
CA PHE A 358 -24.76 15.06 -17.66
C PHE A 358 -26.21 14.98 -17.19
N SER A 359 -27.19 14.68 -18.05
CA SER A 359 -28.55 14.34 -17.59
C SER A 359 -28.62 12.96 -16.93
N PHE A 360 -27.69 12.06 -17.25
CA PHE A 360 -27.62 10.71 -16.66
C PHE A 360 -26.52 10.57 -15.62
N PHE A 361 -25.38 11.24 -15.79
CA PHE A 361 -24.20 11.00 -14.96
C PHE A 361 -23.73 12.23 -14.20
N LYS A 362 -23.14 11.99 -13.03
CA LYS A 362 -22.19 12.91 -12.40
C LYS A 362 -20.79 12.41 -12.72
N ASN A 363 -19.92 13.27 -13.21
CA ASN A 363 -18.55 12.89 -13.53
C ASN A 363 -17.64 13.25 -12.35
N ASP A 364 -16.94 12.25 -11.83
CA ASP A 364 -16.05 12.44 -10.69
C ASP A 364 -14.59 12.59 -11.14
N PHE A 365 -14.25 11.97 -12.28
CA PHE A 365 -12.87 11.89 -12.75
C PHE A 365 -12.80 11.65 -14.25
N HIS A 366 -11.86 12.31 -14.91
CA HIS A 366 -11.59 12.13 -16.33
C HIS A 366 -10.10 12.30 -16.61
N GLU A 367 -9.52 11.34 -17.32
CA GLU A 367 -8.17 11.41 -17.87
C GLU A 367 -8.17 11.12 -19.36
N LEU A 368 -7.35 11.88 -20.09
CA LEU A 368 -7.12 11.71 -21.51
C LEU A 368 -5.64 11.44 -21.74
N TRP A 369 -5.34 10.33 -22.41
CA TRP A 369 -3.99 9.89 -22.72
C TRP A 369 -3.81 9.81 -24.24
N LEU A 370 -2.71 10.31 -24.78
CA LEU A 370 -2.30 10.12 -26.16
C LEU A 370 -1.36 8.92 -26.24
N CYS A 371 -1.83 7.85 -26.86
CA CYS A 371 -1.12 6.60 -27.03
C CYS A 371 -0.53 6.50 -28.44
N GLU A 372 0.75 6.19 -28.53
CA GLU A 372 1.48 6.05 -29.78
C GLU A 372 2.12 4.67 -29.84
N CYS A 373 2.03 3.98 -30.99
CA CYS A 373 2.80 2.77 -31.25
C CYS A 373 4.02 3.15 -32.12
N PRO A 374 5.23 3.28 -31.56
CA PRO A 374 6.38 3.77 -32.32
C PRO A 374 6.75 2.87 -33.51
N GLU A 375 6.58 1.56 -33.35
CA GLU A 375 6.91 0.57 -34.38
C GLU A 375 6.00 0.66 -35.61
N LYS A 376 4.70 0.89 -35.40
CA LYS A 376 3.68 0.87 -36.46
C LYS A 376 3.15 2.25 -36.86
N GLY A 377 3.55 3.30 -36.13
CA GLY A 377 3.27 4.69 -36.47
C GLY A 377 1.82 5.13 -36.31
N TYR A 378 0.94 4.34 -35.69
CA TYR A 378 -0.43 4.76 -35.40
C TYR A 378 -0.54 5.39 -34.00
N LYS A 379 -1.54 6.26 -33.84
CA LYS A 379 -1.82 6.99 -32.61
C LYS A 379 -3.31 6.98 -32.31
N PHE A 380 -3.65 6.96 -31.04
CA PHE A 380 -5.04 7.03 -30.58
C PHE A 380 -5.10 7.66 -29.19
N TYR A 381 -6.27 8.12 -28.78
CA TYR A 381 -6.51 8.55 -27.42
C TYR A 381 -7.03 7.39 -26.57
N ARG A 382 -6.56 7.27 -25.34
CA ARG A 382 -7.18 6.47 -24.30
C ARG A 382 -7.86 7.41 -23.31
N VAL A 383 -9.14 7.18 -23.08
CA VAL A 383 -9.99 7.95 -22.18
C VAL A 383 -10.36 7.07 -21.00
N LEU A 384 -10.08 7.55 -19.79
CA LEU A 384 -10.50 6.92 -18.54
C LEU A 384 -11.49 7.84 -17.84
N THR A 385 -12.70 7.35 -17.59
CA THR A 385 -13.71 8.08 -16.82
C THR A 385 -14.09 7.33 -15.55
N ARG A 386 -14.39 8.08 -14.49
CA ARG A 386 -15.13 7.59 -13.32
C ARG A 386 -16.36 8.48 -13.13
N GLN A 387 -17.51 7.85 -13.09
CA GLN A 387 -18.79 8.53 -13.10
C GLN A 387 -19.81 7.78 -12.25
N SER A 388 -20.83 8.50 -11.81
CA SER A 388 -21.95 7.96 -11.06
C SER A 388 -23.28 8.18 -11.78
N LEU A 389 -24.17 7.18 -11.75
CA LEU A 389 -25.52 7.32 -12.29
C LEU A 389 -26.36 8.19 -11.36
N LYS A 390 -27.00 9.23 -11.90
CA LYS A 390 -27.94 10.08 -11.16
C LYS A 390 -29.17 9.27 -10.76
N GLU A 391 -29.72 9.57 -9.58
CA GLU A 391 -30.98 8.97 -9.11
C GLU A 391 -32.16 9.39 -10.01
N ASP A 392 -32.20 10.67 -10.40
CA ASP A 392 -33.24 11.24 -11.26
C ASP A 392 -32.70 11.46 -12.69
N THR A 393 -32.64 10.40 -13.47
CA THR A 393 -32.31 10.50 -14.91
C THR A 393 -33.55 10.84 -15.77
N GLY A 394 -34.73 10.96 -15.14
CA GLY A 394 -36.03 10.98 -15.82
C GLY A 394 -36.42 9.65 -16.50
N ILE A 395 -35.61 8.61 -16.38
CA ILE A 395 -35.87 7.25 -16.89
C ILE A 395 -35.55 6.23 -15.79
N ASP A 396 -36.42 5.25 -15.63
CA ASP A 396 -36.27 4.19 -14.63
C ASP A 396 -35.30 3.09 -15.11
N ILE A 397 -34.02 3.24 -14.77
CA ILE A 397 -32.93 2.32 -15.14
C ILE A 397 -32.81 1.19 -14.10
N GLY A 398 -33.07 -0.05 -14.53
CA GLY A 398 -32.98 -1.24 -13.68
C GLY A 398 -31.78 -2.16 -13.95
N GLU A 399 -31.13 -2.03 -15.10
CA GLU A 399 -29.98 -2.86 -15.51
C GLU A 399 -28.91 -2.01 -16.20
N VAL A 400 -27.63 -2.29 -15.93
CA VAL A 400 -26.48 -1.75 -16.67
C VAL A 400 -25.78 -2.90 -17.37
N ASN A 401 -25.66 -2.79 -18.69
CA ASN A 401 -24.89 -3.69 -19.53
C ASN A 401 -23.58 -3.01 -19.92
N TYR A 402 -22.47 -3.64 -19.57
CA TYR A 402 -21.14 -3.08 -19.72
C TYR A 402 -20.16 -4.13 -20.23
N TRP A 403 -19.03 -3.68 -20.77
CA TRP A 403 -17.99 -4.56 -21.28
C TRP A 403 -17.05 -4.98 -20.15
N LYS A 404 -16.37 -6.13 -20.29
CA LYS A 404 -15.38 -6.61 -19.30
C LYS A 404 -14.23 -5.63 -19.01
N ARG A 405 -13.97 -4.68 -19.90
CA ARG A 405 -12.99 -3.61 -19.69
C ARG A 405 -13.49 -2.48 -18.80
N ASP A 406 -14.80 -2.41 -18.56
CA ASP A 406 -15.43 -1.47 -17.67
C ASP A 406 -15.65 -2.12 -16.30
N GLN A 407 -15.65 -1.31 -15.25
CA GLN A 407 -16.05 -1.72 -13.92
C GLN A 407 -17.33 -0.98 -13.57
N VAL A 408 -18.35 -1.72 -13.14
CA VAL A 408 -19.62 -1.16 -12.68
C VAL A 408 -19.94 -1.81 -11.35
N TRP A 409 -20.19 -1.00 -10.32
CA TRP A 409 -20.50 -1.47 -8.98
C TRP A 409 -21.54 -0.58 -8.30
N ILE A 410 -22.14 -1.10 -7.22
CA ILE A 410 -23.05 -0.35 -6.36
C ILE A 410 -22.24 0.06 -5.13
N GLU A 411 -22.21 1.35 -4.82
CA GLU A 411 -21.60 1.90 -3.63
C GLU A 411 -22.71 2.34 -2.67
N MET A 412 -22.78 1.73 -1.49
CA MET A 412 -23.71 2.14 -0.44
C MET A 412 -23.30 3.52 0.09
N LYS A 413 -24.28 4.42 0.19
CA LYS A 413 -24.17 5.70 0.89
C LYS A 413 -24.91 5.59 2.23
N ASN A 414 -24.87 6.65 3.03
CA ASN A 414 -25.63 6.70 4.27
C ASN A 414 -27.15 6.61 3.99
N ASP A 415 -27.92 6.20 5.00
CA ASP A 415 -29.39 6.18 4.98
C ASP A 415 -30.02 5.23 3.95
N ASP A 416 -29.48 4.02 3.79
CA ASP A 416 -29.95 2.98 2.84
C ASP A 416 -29.99 3.42 1.37
N LYS A 417 -29.31 4.54 1.06
CA LYS A 417 -29.12 4.99 -0.31
C LYS A 417 -27.93 4.28 -0.94
N TYR A 418 -27.97 4.11 -2.24
CA TYR A 418 -26.85 3.60 -2.99
C TYR A 418 -26.64 4.43 -4.25
N GLU A 419 -25.40 4.42 -4.73
CA GLU A 419 -25.03 5.07 -5.98
C GLU A 419 -24.41 4.03 -6.90
N VAL A 420 -24.79 4.05 -8.18
CA VAL A 420 -24.19 3.16 -9.18
C VAL A 420 -22.96 3.86 -9.74
N GLN A 421 -21.80 3.30 -9.45
CA GLN A 421 -20.50 3.82 -9.83
C GLN A 421 -19.96 3.05 -11.04
N MET A 422 -19.28 3.77 -11.93
CA MET A 422 -18.74 3.20 -13.16
C MET A 422 -17.35 3.76 -13.42
N LYS A 423 -16.42 2.88 -13.78
CA LYS A 423 -15.10 3.22 -14.29
C LYS A 423 -14.96 2.63 -15.69
N GLN A 424 -14.73 3.47 -16.68
CA GLN A 424 -14.77 3.06 -18.08
C GLN A 424 -13.51 3.46 -18.83
N ILE A 425 -13.07 2.60 -19.74
CA ILE A 425 -11.91 2.84 -20.60
C ILE A 425 -12.37 2.81 -22.05
N ARG A 426 -12.10 3.89 -22.80
CA ARG A 426 -12.40 4.00 -24.23
C ARG A 426 -11.16 4.38 -24.99
N TYR A 427 -10.97 3.77 -26.15
CA TYR A 427 -9.95 4.20 -27.09
C TYR A 427 -10.62 4.93 -28.25
N LEU A 428 -10.04 6.05 -28.67
CA LEU A 428 -10.57 6.91 -29.72
C LEU A 428 -9.51 7.13 -30.79
N ASN A 429 -9.87 7.01 -32.07
CA ASN A 429 -8.94 7.30 -33.15
C ASN A 429 -8.47 8.77 -33.09
N ASN A 430 -7.19 9.03 -33.33
CA ASN A 430 -6.58 10.38 -33.32
C ASN A 430 -6.77 11.14 -34.65
N THR A 431 -7.84 10.86 -35.40
CA THR A 431 -8.12 11.58 -36.65
C THR A 431 -8.65 12.99 -36.37
N ILE A 432 -8.12 14.00 -37.07
CA ILE A 432 -8.38 15.45 -36.92
C ILE A 432 -9.82 15.87 -37.28
N ASN A 433 -10.76 14.93 -37.48
CA ASN A 433 -12.15 15.22 -37.85
C ASN A 433 -13.07 15.08 -36.63
N PRO A 434 -14.13 15.91 -36.48
CA PRO A 434 -14.81 16.21 -35.21
C PRO A 434 -15.59 15.04 -34.58
N ILE A 435 -15.49 13.84 -35.15
CA ILE A 435 -16.13 12.63 -34.64
C ILE A 435 -15.01 11.62 -34.41
N SER A 436 -14.37 11.73 -33.25
CA SER A 436 -13.44 10.71 -32.77
C SER A 436 -14.21 9.39 -32.65
N LYS A 437 -13.96 8.45 -33.56
CA LYS A 437 -14.57 7.11 -33.49
C LYS A 437 -13.92 6.31 -32.38
N THR A 438 -14.73 5.58 -31.61
CA THR A 438 -14.22 4.55 -30.73
C THR A 438 -13.50 3.48 -31.54
N ILE A 439 -12.43 2.95 -30.98
CA ILE A 439 -11.68 1.83 -31.52
C ILE A 439 -11.54 0.76 -30.43
N ASN A 440 -11.20 -0.45 -30.86
CA ASN A 440 -10.78 -1.52 -29.97
C ASN A 440 -9.26 -1.68 -30.05
N TYR A 441 -8.58 -1.66 -28.90
CA TYR A 441 -7.14 -1.86 -28.79
C TYR A 441 -6.86 -2.93 -27.74
N ASP A 442 -6.26 -4.02 -28.21
CA ASP A 442 -6.07 -5.27 -27.47
C ASP A 442 -4.60 -5.53 -27.08
N GLY A 443 -3.71 -4.62 -27.48
CA GLY A 443 -2.28 -4.66 -27.20
C GLY A 443 -1.96 -4.26 -25.75
N TYR A 444 -0.66 -4.14 -25.49
CA TYR A 444 -0.10 -3.64 -24.26
C TYR A 444 -0.06 -2.11 -24.25
N VAL A 445 -0.31 -1.54 -23.08
CA VAL A 445 -0.33 -0.11 -22.78
C VAL A 445 0.74 0.15 -21.73
N VAL A 446 1.72 0.97 -22.10
CA VAL A 446 2.74 1.49 -21.19
C VAL A 446 2.43 2.96 -21.00
N PHE A 447 2.22 3.37 -19.76
CA PHE A 447 2.07 4.78 -19.44
C PHE A 447 3.46 5.38 -19.31
N GLU A 448 3.70 6.49 -20.00
CA GLU A 448 4.77 7.38 -19.61
C GLU A 448 4.53 7.70 -18.14
N GLU A 449 5.54 7.56 -17.28
CA GLU A 449 5.50 8.12 -15.93
C GLU A 449 5.44 9.64 -16.08
N SER A 450 4.28 10.17 -16.46
CA SER A 450 3.95 11.56 -16.23
C SER A 450 3.82 11.65 -14.72
N ARG A 451 4.96 11.85 -14.05
CA ARG A 451 5.03 12.22 -12.64
C ARG A 451 4.02 13.33 -12.49
N THR A 452 2.92 13.02 -11.83
CA THR A 452 1.86 13.97 -11.58
C THR A 452 2.53 15.20 -10.98
N LYS A 453 2.20 16.38 -11.50
CA LYS A 453 2.59 17.65 -10.87
C LYS A 453 1.91 17.83 -9.49
N GLY A 454 1.25 16.78 -9.00
CA GLY A 454 0.62 16.71 -7.69
C GLY A 454 1.63 16.92 -6.59
N VAL A 455 1.10 17.42 -5.48
CA VAL A 455 1.80 17.50 -4.21
C VAL A 455 1.95 16.08 -3.70
N TRP A 456 3.18 15.57 -3.72
CA TRP A 456 3.50 14.28 -3.13
C TRP A 456 3.33 14.40 -1.62
N ASN A 457 2.64 13.45 -1.01
CA ASN A 457 2.45 13.42 0.43
C ASN A 457 3.07 12.16 1.01
N SER A 458 3.48 12.24 2.27
CA SER A 458 3.78 11.09 3.10
C SER A 458 2.95 11.22 4.37
N GLY A 459 1.91 10.42 4.51
CA GLY A 459 0.98 10.58 5.61
C GLY A 459 0.21 11.90 5.50
N THR A 460 0.32 12.79 6.48
CA THR A 460 -0.30 14.13 6.40
C THR A 460 0.69 15.22 5.98
N GLU A 461 1.93 14.86 5.67
CA GLU A 461 3.00 15.80 5.39
C GLU A 461 3.20 15.94 3.88
N GLU A 462 3.15 17.18 3.40
CA GLU A 462 3.53 17.54 2.04
C GLU A 462 5.04 17.35 1.88
N MET A 463 5.41 16.46 0.98
CA MET A 463 6.78 16.27 0.55
C MET A 463 7.12 17.44 -0.38
N GLY A 464 7.66 18.53 0.19
CA GLY A 464 8.17 19.65 -0.60
C GLY A 464 9.08 19.13 -1.72
N THR A 465 9.07 19.76 -2.91
CA THR A 465 9.68 19.22 -4.14
C THR A 465 10.97 18.49 -3.84
N LEU A 466 10.89 17.16 -3.74
CA LEU A 466 12.03 16.29 -3.50
C LEU A 466 13.09 16.70 -4.52
N GLY A 467 14.23 17.18 -4.01
CA GLY A 467 15.24 17.86 -4.81
C GLY A 467 15.52 17.12 -6.11
N SER A 468 15.80 17.86 -7.18
CA SER A 468 15.95 17.40 -8.56
C SER A 468 16.82 16.15 -8.79
N ASP A 469 17.59 15.69 -7.80
CA ASP A 469 18.35 14.44 -7.79
C ASP A 469 17.53 13.16 -7.55
N LEU A 470 16.25 13.27 -7.17
CA LEU A 470 15.30 12.15 -7.23
C LEU A 470 14.56 12.09 -8.57
N ARG A 471 14.82 13.04 -9.48
CA ARG A 471 14.18 13.12 -10.79
C ARG A 471 14.94 12.40 -11.91
N LYS A 472 16.11 11.80 -11.64
CA LYS A 472 16.94 11.08 -12.62
C LYS A 472 16.93 9.58 -12.42
#